data_AF-A0A2W5EZD4-F1
#
_entry.id   AF-A0A2W5EZD4-F1
#
_cell.length_a   1.000
_cell.length_b   1.000
_cell.length_c   1.000
_cell.angle_alpha   90.00
_cell.angle_beta   90.00
_cell.angle_gamma   90.00
#
_symmetry.space_group_name_H-M   'P 1'
#
loop_
_entity.id
_entity.type
_entity.pdbx_description
1 polymer ?
#
loop_
_entity_poly.entity_id
_entity_poly.type
_entity_poly.pdbx_seq_one_letter_code
_entity_poly.pdbx_strand_id
1 'polypeptide(L)' 'MLEQFGSRQTKAVRTQTERTQQWEHSTPLFLTSSFTFPNAEEMRAAFADENDDNIYSRYSNPT' A
#
# COMPACT_ATOMS: atom_id res chain seq x y z
N MET A 1 13.78 12.47 -20.21
CA MET A 1 12.47 13.07 -19.89
C MET A 1 12.24 12.82 -18.41
N LEU A 2 12.28 13.89 -17.61
CA LEU A 2 12.19 13.99 -16.14
C LEU A 2 13.40 13.45 -15.35
N GLU A 3 14.35 14.36 -15.10
CA GLU A 3 15.36 14.19 -14.06
C GLU A 3 14.70 14.03 -12.69
N GLN A 4 15.29 13.16 -11.88
CA GLN A 4 14.85 12.81 -10.53
C GLN A 4 14.94 14.02 -9.59
N PHE A 5 13.90 14.85 -9.54
CA PHE A 5 13.84 15.95 -8.59
C PHE A 5 13.78 15.43 -7.15
N GLY A 6 14.82 15.73 -6.37
CA GLY A 6 14.86 15.53 -4.93
C GLY A 6 16.20 14.96 -4.44
N SER A 7 16.86 15.71 -3.56
CA SER A 7 18.02 15.19 -2.82
C SER A 7 17.64 13.93 -2.05
N ARG A 8 18.62 13.09 -1.69
CA ARG A 8 18.37 11.88 -0.89
C ARG A 8 17.64 12.21 0.42
N GLN A 9 17.95 13.36 1.01
CA GLN A 9 17.31 13.90 2.20
C GLN A 9 15.82 14.19 1.95
N THR A 10 15.48 14.79 0.81
CA THR A 10 14.07 15.03 0.45
C THR A 10 13.31 13.72 0.26
N LYS A 11 13.88 12.74 -0.45
CA LYS A 11 13.25 11.43 -0.65
C LYS A 11 13.03 10.70 0.67
N ALA A 12 14.03 10.69 1.56
CA ALA A 12 13.93 10.06 2.86
C ALA A 12 12.79 10.60 3.75
N VAL A 13 12.41 11.88 3.57
CA VAL A 13 11.33 12.52 4.35
C VAL A 13 9.97 12.46 3.63
N ARG A 14 9.95 12.33 2.30
CA ARG A 14 8.73 12.49 1.48
C ARG A 14 8.27 11.20 0.79
N THR A 15 9.10 10.18 0.70
CA THR A 15 8.68 8.86 0.21
C THR A 15 7.84 8.21 1.30
N GLN A 16 6.57 7.97 0.96
CA GLN A 16 5.56 7.44 1.85
C GLN A 16 4.53 6.66 1.04
N THR A 17 3.64 5.95 1.71
CA THR A 17 2.55 5.21 1.08
C THR A 17 1.60 6.15 0.34
N GLU A 18 0.84 5.62 -0.62
CA GLU A 18 -0.20 6.42 -1.28
C GLU A 18 -1.20 6.96 -0.26
N ARG A 19 -1.64 8.21 -0.46
CA ARG A 19 -2.61 8.82 0.45
C ARG A 19 -3.96 8.14 0.26
N THR A 20 -4.60 7.85 1.38
CA THR A 20 -5.98 7.39 1.37
C THR A 20 -6.94 8.54 1.07
N GLN A 21 -8.23 8.21 1.01
CA GLN A 21 -9.30 9.19 0.81
C GLN A 21 -9.46 10.16 2.02
N GLN A 22 -8.72 9.96 3.12
CA GLN A 22 -8.80 10.78 4.32
C GLN A 22 -7.84 11.99 4.30
N TRP A 23 -7.05 12.16 3.23
CA TRP A 23 -6.18 13.33 3.04
C TRP A 23 -5.21 13.57 4.19
N GLU A 24 -4.69 12.48 4.76
CA GLU A 24 -3.78 12.52 5.89
C GLU A 24 -2.42 13.14 5.53
N HIS A 25 -1.80 13.81 6.52
CA HIS A 25 -0.46 14.36 6.38
C HIS A 25 0.63 13.30 6.49
N SER A 26 0.43 12.29 7.35
CA SER A 26 1.36 11.19 7.62
C SER A 26 0.76 9.87 7.16
N THR A 27 1.59 8.91 6.74
CA THR A 27 1.14 7.55 6.38
C THR A 27 0.29 6.93 7.50
N PRO A 28 -0.91 6.39 7.18
CA PRO A 28 -1.74 5.67 8.14
C PRO A 28 -1.06 4.40 8.67
N LEU A 29 -1.43 4.00 9.89
CA LEU A 29 -1.01 2.73 10.49
C LEU A 29 -2.11 1.68 10.33
N PHE A 30 -1.87 0.66 9.51
CA PHE A 30 -2.78 -0.46 9.28
C PHE A 30 -2.49 -1.60 10.27
N LEU A 31 -2.89 -1.39 11.53
CA LEU A 31 -2.69 -2.34 12.64
C LEU A 31 -3.67 -3.52 12.58
N THR A 32 -3.61 -4.29 11.50
CA THR A 32 -4.42 -5.48 11.24
C THR A 32 -3.52 -6.61 10.75
N SER A 33 -3.96 -7.86 10.91
CA SER A 33 -3.30 -9.02 10.33
C SER A 33 -3.81 -9.39 8.94
N SER A 34 -5.06 -9.04 8.63
CA SER A 34 -5.79 -9.52 7.44
C SER A 34 -6.69 -8.45 6.85
N PHE A 35 -7.06 -8.64 5.59
CA PHE A 35 -7.92 -7.75 4.82
C PHE A 35 -9.18 -8.48 4.31
N THR A 36 -10.22 -7.72 4.02
CA THR A 36 -11.50 -8.23 3.51
C THR A 36 -11.62 -8.02 2.01
N PHE A 37 -12.32 -8.92 1.33
CA PHE A 37 -12.56 -8.84 -0.11
C PHE A 37 -14.03 -8.52 -0.41
N PRO A 38 -14.34 -7.81 -1.51
CA PRO A 38 -15.72 -7.52 -1.90
C PRO A 38 -16.56 -8.78 -2.16
N ASN A 39 -15.93 -9.83 -2.68
CA ASN A 39 -16.56 -11.11 -2.97
C ASN A 39 -15.50 -12.24 -3.01
N ALA A 40 -15.97 -13.49 -3.14
CA ALA A 40 -15.11 -14.67 -3.14
C ALA A 40 -14.22 -14.79 -4.38
N GLU A 41 -14.63 -14.24 -5.52
CA GLU A 41 -13.86 -14.28 -6.76
C GLU A 41 -12.64 -13.35 -6.69
N GLU A 42 -12.79 -12.14 -6.14
CA GLU A 42 -11.67 -11.22 -5.90
C GLU A 42 -10.64 -11.83 -4.93
N MET A 43 -11.12 -12.49 -3.88
CA MET A 43 -10.24 -13.23 -2.99
C MET A 43 -9.48 -14.32 -3.75
N ARG A 44 -10.17 -15.13 -4.58
CA ARG A 44 -9.52 -16.17 -5.39
C ARG A 44 -8.44 -15.59 -6.30
N ALA A 45 -8.73 -14.49 -6.99
CA ALA A 45 -7.80 -13.81 -7.87
C ALA A 45 -6.54 -13.34 -7.13
N ALA A 46 -6.70 -12.72 -5.95
CA ALA A 46 -5.59 -12.31 -5.10
C ALA A 46 -4.69 -13.47 -4.69
N PHE A 47 -5.28 -14.58 -4.23
CA PHE A 47 -4.52 -15.79 -3.85
C PHE A 47 -3.84 -16.48 -5.03
N ALA A 48 -4.26 -16.21 -6.26
CA ALA A 48 -3.66 -16.72 -7.49
C ALA A 48 -2.60 -15.77 -8.09
N ASP A 49 -2.23 -14.68 -7.38
CA ASP A 49 -1.37 -13.60 -7.85
C ASP A 49 -1.87 -12.95 -9.16
N GLU A 50 -3.19 -12.95 -9.39
CA GLU A 50 -3.80 -12.29 -10.55
C GLU A 50 -3.99 -10.78 -10.33
N ASN A 51 -3.86 -10.31 -9.08
CA ASN A 51 -3.90 -8.90 -8.69
C ASN A 51 -2.93 -8.62 -7.52
N ASP A 52 -2.73 -7.33 -7.19
CA ASP A 52 -1.82 -6.86 -6.13
C ASP A 52 -2.54 -6.62 -4.77
N ASP A 53 -3.67 -7.30 -4.52
CA ASP A 53 -4.44 -7.07 -3.30
C ASP A 53 -3.70 -7.55 -2.05
N ASN A 54 -3.84 -6.80 -0.96
CA ASN A 54 -3.30 -7.22 0.32
C ASN A 54 -4.13 -8.38 0.89
N ILE A 55 -3.49 -9.52 1.13
CA ILE A 55 -4.15 -10.70 1.71
C ILE A 55 -3.88 -10.79 3.21
N TYR A 56 -2.60 -10.77 3.59
CA TYR A 56 -2.16 -11.00 4.96
C TYR A 56 -0.85 -10.27 5.26
N SER A 57 -0.78 -9.63 6.43
CA SER A 57 0.33 -8.74 6.80
C SER A 57 1.67 -9.42 7.01
N ARG A 58 1.71 -10.75 7.09
CA ARG A 58 2.98 -11.51 7.06
C ARG A 58 3.74 -11.30 5.75
N TYR A 59 3.04 -11.05 4.65
CA TYR A 59 3.62 -10.93 3.32
C TYR A 59 3.56 -9.48 2.80
N SER A 60 2.44 -8.80 3.00
CA SER A 60 2.25 -7.40 2.59
C SER A 60 1.32 -6.66 3.54
N ASN A 61 1.70 -5.45 3.94
CA ASN A 61 0.88 -4.52 4.70
C ASN A 61 1.06 -3.10 4.11
N PRO A 62 -0.02 -2.30 3.98
CA PRO A 62 0.08 -0.97 3.40
C PRO A 62 0.90 0.06 4.18
N THR A 63 1.27 -0.19 5.45
CA THR A 63 2.16 0.69 6.24
C THR A 63 3.63 0.33 5.99
#